data_AF-A0A6G4AN53-F1
#
_entry.id   AF-A0A6G4AN53-F1
#
_cell.length_a   1.000
_cell.length_b   1.000
_cell.length_c   1.000
_cell.angle_alpha   90.00
_cell.angle_beta   90.00
_cell.angle_gamma   90.00
#
_symmetry.space_group_name_H-M   'P 1'
#
loop_
_entity.id
_entity.type
_entity.pdbx_description
1 polymer ?
#
loop_
_entity_poly.entity_id
_entity_poly.type
_entity_poly.pdbx_seq_one_letter_code
_entity_poly.pdbx_strand_id
1 'polypeptide(L)' 'MKRPLPDQYLTPEDLVILFRLPSVETVYQWRRKGVGPRSFRVGRYVRFDPEVVRAWVESQMAGAA' A
#
# COMPACT_ATOMS: atom_id res chain seq x y z
N MET A 1 -16.47 -9.19 12.41
CA MET A 1 -16.82 -7.76 12.57
C MET A 1 -16.47 -7.05 11.26
N LYS A 2 -17.39 -6.28 10.66
CA LYS A 2 -17.10 -5.52 9.43
C LYS A 2 -16.37 -4.24 9.83
N ARG A 3 -15.09 -4.10 9.45
CA ARG A 3 -14.36 -2.84 9.65
C ARG A 3 -15.01 -1.75 8.77
N PRO A 4 -15.26 -0.53 9.30
CA PRO A 4 -15.77 0.55 8.46
C PRO A 4 -14.79 0.85 7.32
N LEU A 5 -15.32 1.37 6.22
CA LEU A 5 -14.48 1.83 5.11
C LEU A 5 -13.76 3.13 5.54
N PRO A 6 -12.48 3.32 5.17
CA PRO A 6 -11.77 4.56 5.44
C PRO A 6 -12.36 5.72 4.62
N ASP A 7 -12.24 6.94 5.13
CA ASP A 7 -12.61 8.18 4.42
C ASP A 7 -11.85 8.34 3.09
N GLN A 8 -10.60 7.85 3.01
CA GLN A 8 -9.79 7.92 1.80
C GLN A 8 -8.90 6.70 1.62
N TYR A 9 -8.88 6.18 0.39
CA TYR A 9 -7.95 5.14 -0.06
C TYR A 9 -6.74 5.74 -0.78
N LEU A 10 -5.56 5.20 -0.49
CA LEU A 10 -4.30 5.64 -1.07
C LEU A 10 -4.13 5.11 -2.51
N THR A 11 -3.50 5.92 -3.35
CA THR A 11 -3.07 5.59 -4.70
C THR A 11 -1.60 5.14 -4.72
N PRO A 12 -1.09 4.61 -5.85
CA PRO A 12 0.34 4.44 -6.04
C PRO A 12 1.13 5.74 -5.85
N GLU A 13 0.57 6.89 -6.25
CA GLU A 13 1.20 8.21 -6.12
C GLU A 13 1.32 8.61 -4.65
N ASP A 14 0.27 8.38 -3.87
CA ASP A 14 0.31 8.61 -2.42
C ASP A 14 1.40 7.76 -1.75
N LEU A 15 1.59 6.50 -2.16
CA LEU A 15 2.65 5.65 -1.63
C LEU A 15 4.05 6.15 -2.01
N VAL A 16 4.22 6.69 -3.22
CA VAL A 16 5.49 7.30 -3.64
C VAL A 16 5.83 8.50 -2.76
N ILE A 17 4.84 9.36 -2.51
CA ILE A 17 5.02 10.54 -1.65
C ILE A 17 5.29 10.09 -0.20
N LEU A 18 4.48 9.17 0.32
CA LEU A 18 4.54 8.68 1.70
C LEU A 18 5.90 8.04 2.02
N PHE A 19 6.41 7.18 1.14
CA PHE A 19 7.66 6.44 1.35
C PHE A 19 8.86 7.11 0.69
N ARG A 20 8.70 8.31 0.11
CA ARG A 20 9.75 9.03 -0.64
C ARG A 20 10.41 8.14 -1.71
N LEU A 21 9.60 7.38 -2.44
CA LEU A 21 10.08 6.49 -3.51
C LEU A 21 10.47 7.31 -4.75
N PRO A 22 11.35 6.79 -5.61
CA PRO A 22 11.74 7.48 -6.84
C PRO A 22 10.59 7.58 -7.86
N SER A 23 9.74 6.56 -7.96
CA SER A 23 8.68 6.50 -8.99
C SER A 23 7.51 5.58 -8.61
N VAL A 24 6.33 5.81 -9.20
CA VAL A 24 5.17 4.90 -9.12
C VAL A 24 5.47 3.50 -9.66
N GLU A 25 6.45 3.40 -10.55
CA GLU A 25 6.91 2.13 -11.09
C GLU A 25 7.44 1.20 -9.99
N THR A 26 8.10 1.74 -8.95
CA THR A 26 8.52 0.96 -7.78
C THR A 26 7.33 0.29 -7.09
N VAL A 27 6.21 1.01 -6.96
CA VAL A 27 4.96 0.48 -6.38
C VAL A 27 4.32 -0.58 -7.28
N TYR A 28 4.44 -0.45 -8.61
CA TYR A 28 3.99 -1.52 -9.51
C TYR A 28 4.90 -2.76 -9.46
N GLN A 29 6.21 -2.56 -9.31
CA GLN A 29 7.16 -3.66 -9.12
C GLN A 29 6.88 -4.42 -7.83
N TRP A 30 6.52 -3.73 -6.75
CA TRP A 30 6.05 -4.31 -5.50
C TRP A 30 4.91 -5.30 -5.75
N ARG A 31 3.84 -4.86 -6.44
CA ARG A 31 2.72 -5.74 -6.81
C ARG A 31 3.14 -6.94 -7.65
N ARG A 32 4.04 -6.75 -8.62
CA ARG A 32 4.51 -7.83 -9.50
C ARG A 32 5.33 -8.87 -8.73
N LYS A 33 6.16 -8.42 -7.78
CA LYS A 33 7.02 -9.28 -6.96
C LYS A 33 6.29 -9.84 -5.73
N GLY A 34 5.06 -9.42 -5.47
CA GLY A 34 4.32 -9.82 -4.27
C GLY A 34 4.89 -9.24 -2.97
N VAL A 35 5.70 -8.18 -3.07
CA VAL A 35 6.26 -7.46 -1.91
C VAL A 35 5.47 -6.17 -1.73
N GLY A 36 5.15 -5.77 -0.51
CA GLY A 36 4.41 -4.54 -0.24
C GLY A 36 3.01 -4.74 0.33
N PRO A 37 2.31 -3.62 0.61
CA PRO A 37 1.00 -3.66 1.22
C PRO A 37 -0.06 -4.21 0.25
N ARG A 38 -1.05 -4.91 0.80
CA ARG A 38 -2.14 -5.47 -0.01
C ARG A 38 -2.94 -4.34 -0.65
N SER A 39 -3.25 -4.51 -1.93
CA SER A 39 -4.04 -3.58 -2.72
C SER A 39 -5.19 -4.27 -3.40
N PHE A 40 -6.20 -3.50 -3.79
CA PHE A 40 -7.37 -3.97 -4.51
C PHE A 40 -7.60 -3.12 -5.76
N ARG A 41 -8.34 -3.70 -6.72
CA ARG A 41 -8.67 -3.03 -7.99
C ARG A 41 -10.02 -2.32 -7.86
N VAL A 42 -10.07 -1.10 -8.38
CA VAL A 42 -11.28 -0.30 -8.57
C VAL A 42 -11.33 0.06 -10.06
N GLY A 43 -11.94 -0.82 -10.85
CA GLY A 43 -11.84 -0.77 -12.32
C GLY A 43 -10.39 -0.90 -12.79
N ARG A 44 -9.92 0.09 -13.56
CA ARG A 44 -8.50 0.18 -13.99
C ARG A 44 -7.54 0.70 -12.93
N TYR A 45 -8.05 1.29 -11.86
CA TYR A 45 -7.24 1.91 -10.81
C TYR A 45 -6.92 0.90 -9.71
N VAL A 46 -5.76 1.06 -9.08
CA VAL A 46 -5.38 0.31 -7.89
C VAL A 46 -5.47 1.24 -6.67
N ARG A 47 -6.00 0.69 -5.58
CA ARG A 47 -6.13 1.40 -4.31
C ARG A 47 -5.53 0.59 -3.17
N PHE A 48 -5.05 1.30 -2.16
CA PHE A 48 -4.49 0.74 -0.94
C PHE A 48 -5.28 1.28 0.25
N ASP A 49 -5.59 0.39 1.18
CA ASP A 49 -6.22 0.75 2.44
C ASP A 49 -5.14 1.31 3.40
N PRO A 50 -5.32 2.51 3.97
CA PRO A 50 -4.30 3.15 4.79
C PRO A 50 -3.94 2.36 6.06
N GLU A 51 -4.89 1.64 6.65
CA GLU A 51 -4.60 0.78 7.80
C GLU A 51 -3.83 -0.48 7.38
N VAL A 52 -4.12 -1.03 6.19
CA VAL A 52 -3.35 -2.14 5.64
C VAL A 52 -1.91 -1.73 5.33
N VAL A 53 -1.70 -0.52 4.79
CA VAL A 53 -0.37 0.03 4.56
C VAL A 53 0.37 0.19 5.87
N ARG A 54 -0.27 0.75 6.90
CA ARG A 54 0.30 0.88 8.24
C ARG A 54 0.72 -0.48 8.82
N ALA A 55 -0.20 -1.46 8.83
CA ALA A 55 0.07 -2.79 9.36
C ALA A 55 1.21 -3.49 8.61
N TRP A 56 1.32 -3.28 7.30
CA TRP A 56 2.44 -3.78 6.52
C TRP A 56 3.77 -3.14 6.93
N VAL A 57 3.82 -1.82 7.12
CA VAL A 57 5.03 -1.14 7.62
C VAL A 57 5.43 -1.67 8.99
N GLU A 58 4.47 -1.80 9.91
CA GLU A 58 4.71 -2.37 11.24
C GLU A 58 5.26 -3.80 11.15
N SER A 59 4.70 -4.63 10.27
CA SER A 59 5.21 -5.99 10.03
C SER A 59 6.63 -5.99 9.47
N GLN A 60 7.00 -5.06 8.58
CA GLN A 60 8.37 -4.94 8.07
C GLN A 60 9.35 -4.51 9.17
N MET A 61 8.93 -3.61 10.06
CA MET A 61 9.75 -3.16 11.19
C MET A 61 9.88 -4.22 12.27
N ALA A 62 8.83 -5.02 12.50
CA ALA A 62 8.83 -6.11 13.47
C ALA A 62 9.60 -7.35 12.98
N GLY A 63 9.66 -7.57 11.66
CA GLY A 63 10.46 -8.63 11.04
C GLY A 63 11.95 -8.30 10.92
N ALA A 64 12.40 -7.16 11.45
CA ALA A 64 13.80 -6.74 11.52
C ALA A 64 14.42 -7.00 12.90
N ALA A 65 13.94 -8.03 13.61
CA ALA A 65 14.51 -8.54 14.87
C ALA A 65 15.18 -9.90 14.65
#